data_AF-A0AAW0AZQ5-F1
#
_entry.id   AF-A0AAW0AZQ5-F1
#
_cell.length_a   1.000
_cell.length_b   1.000
_cell.length_c   1.000
_cell.angle_alpha   90.00
_cell.angle_beta   90.00
_cell.angle_gamma   90.00
#
_symmetry.space_group_name_H-M   'P 1'
#
loop_
_entity.id
_entity.type
_entity.pdbx_description
1 polymer ?
#
loop_
_entity_poly.entity_id
_entity_poly.type
_entity_poly.pdbx_seq_one_letter_code
_entity_poly.pdbx_strand_id
1 'polypeptide(L)'
;MSASAVQRQIILDLANQRMDAALRPDDHPGYIYIFIFWWDDFPELGYKFKVGRCHDIATRRNRWRANCPFQVQLWTGWIWVNNVKRVEEILLQMLEMVAQRTYEVCIDCYKHHTETFKLEYNSREITELVLDWAEMIDEELSIRH
;
A
#
# COMPACT_ATOMS: atom_id res chain seq x y z
N MET A 1 -2.22 16.18 -0.54
CA MET A 1 -2.88 16.91 0.57
C MET A 1 -2.00 16.68 1.77
N SER A 2 -1.45 17.71 2.43
CA SER A 2 -0.52 17.44 3.56
C SER A 2 -1.21 16.69 4.70
N ALA A 3 -0.58 15.66 5.22
CA ALA A 3 -1.09 14.93 6.38
C ALA A 3 -1.32 15.86 7.59
N SER A 4 -2.36 15.59 8.36
CA SER A 4 -2.67 16.35 9.57
C SER A 4 -1.61 16.15 10.65
N ALA A 5 -1.50 17.09 11.59
CA ALA A 5 -0.59 16.94 12.74
C ALA A 5 -0.85 15.65 13.54
N VAL A 6 -2.11 15.22 13.61
CA VAL A 6 -2.52 13.96 14.25
C VAL A 6 -1.98 12.75 13.47
N GLN A 7 -2.13 12.74 12.14
CA GLN A 7 -1.60 11.67 11.29
C GLN A 7 -0.08 11.58 11.37
N ARG A 8 0.60 12.73 11.41
CA ARG A 8 2.05 12.77 11.61
C ARG A 8 2.46 12.21 12.96
N GLN A 9 1.76 12.53 14.05
CA GLN A 9 2.06 11.96 15.36
C GLN A 9 1.87 10.43 15.38
N ILE A 10 0.80 9.93 14.76
CA ILE A 10 0.59 8.48 14.61
C ILE A 10 1.73 7.83 13.82
N ILE A 11 2.15 8.43 12.71
CA ILE A 11 3.30 7.97 11.93
C ILE A 11 4.55 7.87 12.82
N LEU A 12 4.84 8.93 13.59
CA LEU A 12 5.99 8.97 14.48
C LEU A 12 5.92 7.85 15.52
N ASP A 13 4.77 7.64 16.15
CA ASP A 13 4.58 6.62 17.18
C ASP A 13 4.76 5.21 16.61
N LEU A 14 4.20 4.94 15.42
CA LEU A 14 4.35 3.66 14.72
C LEU A 14 5.79 3.45 14.23
N ALA A 15 6.44 4.48 13.70
CA ALA A 15 7.84 4.43 13.29
C ALA A 15 8.73 4.11 14.50
N ASN A 16 8.54 4.77 15.63
CA ASN A 16 9.26 4.51 16.88
C ASN A 16 9.17 3.03 17.30
N GLN A 17 7.95 2.48 17.34
CA GLN A 17 7.74 1.08 17.70
C GLN A 17 8.46 0.10 16.77
N ARG A 18 8.64 0.46 15.49
CA ARG A 18 9.27 -0.38 14.48
C ARG A 18 10.78 -0.21 14.38
N MET A 19 11.31 0.94 14.78
CA MET A 19 12.76 1.17 14.80
C MET A 19 13.47 0.35 15.88
N ASP A 20 12.81 0.11 17.02
CA ASP A 20 13.35 -0.74 18.10
C ASP A 20 13.51 -2.20 17.68
N ALA A 21 12.89 -2.61 16.56
CA ALA A 21 13.08 -3.91 15.97
C ALA A 21 14.41 -3.96 15.18
N ALA A 22 15.16 -5.05 15.36
CA ALA A 22 16.39 -5.30 14.61
C ALA A 22 16.18 -5.18 13.09
N LEU A 23 17.19 -4.67 12.38
CA LEU A 23 17.20 -4.62 10.91
C LEU A 23 16.95 -6.02 10.35
N ARG A 24 15.95 -6.14 9.48
CA ARG A 24 15.59 -7.40 8.83
C ARG A 24 16.26 -7.48 7.45
N PRO A 25 16.56 -8.68 6.94
CA PRO A 25 17.21 -8.85 5.64
C PRO A 25 16.49 -8.21 4.45
N ASP A 26 15.20 -7.93 4.60
CA ASP A 26 14.33 -7.31 3.61
C ASP A 26 14.02 -5.81 3.88
N ASP A 27 14.73 -5.20 4.83
CA ASP A 27 14.79 -3.75 5.02
C ASP A 27 15.82 -3.15 4.03
N HIS A 28 15.45 -3.15 2.74
CA HIS A 28 16.26 -2.62 1.65
C HIS A 28 15.47 -1.60 0.80
N PRO A 29 16.14 -0.83 -0.08
CA PRO A 29 15.45 0.07 -0.98
C PRO A 29 14.50 -0.63 -1.95
N GLY A 30 13.42 0.04 -2.32
CA GLY A 30 12.44 -0.47 -3.27
C GLY A 30 11.26 0.48 -3.48
N TYR A 31 10.29 0.03 -4.26
CA TYR A 31 9.06 0.75 -4.53
C TYR A 31 7.91 0.28 -3.66
N ILE A 32 7.17 1.24 -3.09
CA ILE A 32 5.77 1.07 -2.73
C ILE A 32 4.93 1.36 -3.98
N TYR A 33 3.94 0.53 -4.28
CA TYR A 33 3.02 0.73 -5.39
C TYR A 33 1.58 0.63 -4.93
N ILE A 34 0.72 1.29 -5.70
CA ILE A 34 -0.72 1.32 -5.50
C ILE A 34 -1.39 0.98 -6.84
N PHE A 35 -2.39 0.10 -6.79
CA PHE A 35 -3.31 -0.04 -7.89
C PHE A 35 -4.73 -0.26 -7.41
N ILE A 36 -5.68 0.10 -8.26
CA ILE A 36 -7.11 -0.01 -8.02
C ILE A 36 -7.66 -1.07 -8.95
N PHE A 37 -8.63 -1.83 -8.47
CA PHE A 37 -9.29 -2.88 -9.23
C PHE A 37 -10.76 -2.97 -8.83
N TRP A 38 -11.57 -3.42 -9.78
CA TRP A 38 -13.02 -3.58 -9.64
C TRP A 38 -13.53 -4.62 -10.63
N TRP A 39 -14.80 -5.00 -10.50
CA TRP A 39 -15.48 -5.94 -11.38
C TRP A 39 -16.69 -5.26 -12.01
N ASP A 40 -16.67 -5.11 -13.33
CA ASP A 40 -17.79 -4.50 -14.08
C ASP A 40 -19.05 -5.36 -13.97
N ASP A 41 -18.90 -6.69 -13.93
CA ASP A 41 -20.00 -7.65 -13.80
C ASP A 41 -20.56 -7.76 -12.36
N PHE A 42 -19.84 -7.24 -11.36
CA PHE A 42 -20.20 -7.32 -9.94
C PHE A 42 -19.98 -5.97 -9.22
N PRO A 43 -20.74 -4.91 -9.60
CA PRO A 43 -20.56 -3.57 -9.09
C PRO A 43 -20.78 -3.46 -7.57
N GLU A 44 -21.55 -4.37 -6.97
CA GLU A 44 -21.80 -4.47 -5.53
C GLU A 44 -20.53 -4.75 -4.72
N LEU A 45 -19.49 -5.32 -5.35
CA LEU A 45 -18.18 -5.54 -4.72
C LEU A 45 -17.39 -4.24 -4.56
N GLY A 46 -17.79 -3.18 -5.28
CA GLY A 46 -17.18 -1.85 -5.23
C GLY A 46 -15.74 -1.80 -5.74
N TYR A 47 -15.17 -0.60 -5.64
CA TYR A 47 -13.76 -0.37 -5.93
C TYR A 47 -12.89 -0.84 -4.77
N LYS A 48 -11.77 -1.47 -5.11
CA LYS A 48 -10.76 -1.88 -4.15
C LYS A 48 -9.41 -1.32 -4.56
N PHE A 49 -8.58 -0.99 -3.59
CA PHE A 49 -7.19 -0.66 -3.85
C PHE A 49 -6.27 -1.63 -3.12
N LYS A 50 -5.12 -1.87 -3.74
CA LYS A 50 -4.03 -2.66 -3.20
C LYS A 50 -2.81 -1.78 -3.02
N VAL A 51 -2.21 -1.90 -1.86
CA VAL A 51 -0.85 -1.42 -1.61
C VAL A 51 0.08 -2.63 -1.56
N GLY A 52 1.29 -2.47 -2.08
CA GLY A 52 2.33 -3.46 -1.86
C GLY A 52 3.71 -2.94 -2.22
N ARG A 53 4.72 -3.80 -2.04
CA ARG A 53 6.11 -3.48 -2.37
C ARG A 53 6.73 -4.33 -3.48
N CYS A 54 7.74 -3.77 -4.15
CA CYS A 54 8.60 -4.49 -5.08
C CYS A 54 9.91 -3.74 -5.35
N HIS A 55 10.92 -4.41 -5.91
CA HIS A 55 12.12 -3.72 -6.41
C HIS A 55 11.96 -3.19 -7.84
N ASP A 56 11.11 -3.83 -8.65
CA ASP A 56 10.91 -3.52 -10.05
C ASP A 56 9.42 -3.55 -10.39
N ILE A 57 8.88 -2.36 -10.71
CA ILE A 57 7.45 -2.16 -10.96
C ILE A 57 6.98 -2.93 -12.20
N ALA A 58 7.78 -2.94 -13.26
CA ALA A 58 7.41 -3.58 -14.52
C ALA A 58 7.24 -5.11 -14.35
N THR A 59 8.22 -5.73 -13.70
CA THR A 59 8.23 -7.15 -13.35
C THR A 59 7.09 -7.47 -12.39
N ARG A 60 6.85 -6.63 -11.38
CA ARG A 60 5.75 -6.85 -10.43
C ARG A 60 4.39 -6.79 -11.12
N ARG A 61 4.18 -5.82 -12.01
CA ARG A 61 2.95 -5.71 -12.82
C ARG A 61 2.73 -6.93 -13.68
N ASN A 62 3.77 -7.41 -14.36
CA ASN A 62 3.69 -8.62 -15.21
C ASN A 62 3.40 -9.87 -14.36
N ARG A 63 4.07 -10.03 -13.22
CA ARG A 63 3.80 -11.14 -12.28
C ARG A 63 2.38 -11.09 -11.73
N TRP A 64 1.85 -9.90 -11.44
CA TRP A 64 0.48 -9.77 -10.96
C TRP A 64 -0.52 -10.20 -12.03
N ARG A 65 -0.39 -9.68 -13.26
CA ARG A 65 -1.24 -10.06 -14.41
C ARG A 65 -1.19 -11.57 -14.70
N ALA A 66 -0.01 -12.19 -14.57
CA ALA A 66 0.14 -13.63 -14.77
C ALA A 66 -0.51 -14.46 -13.64
N ASN A 67 -0.53 -13.95 -12.41
CA ASN A 67 -1.07 -14.67 -11.25
C ASN A 67 -2.57 -14.49 -11.06
N CYS A 68 -3.12 -13.37 -11.53
CA CYS A 68 -4.54 -13.07 -11.47
C CYS A 68 -4.97 -12.36 -12.76
N PRO A 69 -5.84 -12.99 -13.57
CA PRO A 69 -6.33 -12.41 -14.83
C PRO A 69 -7.41 -11.33 -14.60
N PHE A 70 -7.42 -10.66 -13.45
CA PHE A 70 -8.39 -9.61 -13.10
C PHE A 70 -8.59 -8.64 -14.27
N GLN A 71 -9.85 -8.50 -14.70
CA GLN A 71 -10.21 -7.78 -15.91
C GLN A 71 -9.82 -6.30 -15.88
N VAL A 72 -10.01 -5.62 -14.74
CA VAL A 72 -9.76 -4.17 -14.67
C VAL A 72 -8.84 -3.81 -13.53
N GLN A 73 -7.64 -3.37 -13.89
CA GLN A 73 -6.58 -2.96 -12.97
C GLN A 73 -6.01 -1.62 -13.44
N LEU A 74 -6.07 -0.61 -12.57
CA LEU A 74 -5.48 0.70 -12.78
C LEU A 74 -4.31 0.89 -11.81
N TRP A 75 -3.09 0.87 -12.32
CA TRP A 75 -1.89 1.18 -11.54
C TRP A 75 -1.80 2.69 -11.39
N THR A 76 -2.08 3.20 -10.19
CA THR A 76 -2.31 4.64 -9.96
C THR A 76 -1.06 5.38 -9.50
N GLY A 77 -0.09 4.70 -8.89
CA GLY A 77 1.14 5.35 -8.45
C GLY A 77 2.16 4.41 -7.84
N TRP A 78 3.39 4.90 -7.73
CA TRP A 78 4.49 4.26 -7.02
C TRP A 78 5.51 5.28 -6.55
N ILE A 79 6.20 4.98 -5.46
CA ILE A 79 7.27 5.82 -4.88
C ILE A 79 8.43 4.94 -4.42
N TRP A 80 9.65 5.41 -4.67
CA TRP A 80 10.86 4.76 -4.18
C TRP A 80 11.13 5.17 -2.74
N VAL A 81 11.46 4.19 -1.89
CA VAL A 81 11.77 4.39 -0.47
C VAL A 81 12.98 3.54 -0.08
N ASN A 82 13.74 3.98 0.91
CA ASN A 82 14.95 3.29 1.37
C ASN A 82 14.64 2.07 2.24
N ASN A 83 13.53 2.08 2.97
CA ASN A 83 13.17 1.03 3.92
C ASN A 83 11.84 0.36 3.53
N VAL A 84 11.75 -0.19 2.31
CA VAL A 84 10.48 -0.53 1.66
C VAL A 84 9.56 -1.44 2.47
N LYS A 85 10.10 -2.41 3.21
CA LYS A 85 9.28 -3.28 4.05
C LYS A 85 8.73 -2.57 5.28
N ARG A 86 9.55 -1.79 5.98
CA ARG A 86 9.10 -1.04 7.16
C ARG A 86 8.05 -0.01 6.77
N VAL A 87 8.28 0.69 5.67
CA VAL A 87 7.32 1.62 5.09
C VAL A 87 6.00 0.91 4.78
N GLU A 88 6.02 -0.21 4.06
CA GLU A 88 4.81 -1.00 3.77
C GLU A 88 4.06 -1.40 5.05
N GLU A 89 4.75 -1.94 6.05
CA GLU A 89 4.11 -2.41 7.29
C GLU A 89 3.45 -1.28 8.10
N ILE A 90 4.09 -0.10 8.18
CA ILE A 90 3.51 1.07 8.86
C ILE A 90 2.33 1.59 8.04
N LEU A 91 2.48 1.69 6.72
CA LEU A 91 1.46 2.17 5.81
C LEU A 91 0.19 1.30 5.87
N LEU A 92 0.34 -0.02 5.94
CA LEU A 92 -0.78 -0.95 6.09
C LEU A 92 -1.53 -0.76 7.41
N GLN A 93 -0.81 -0.50 8.51
CA GLN A 93 -1.44 -0.19 9.81
C GLN A 93 -2.19 1.13 9.75
N MET A 94 -1.61 2.17 9.15
CA MET A 94 -2.29 3.46 8.95
C MET A 94 -3.55 3.30 8.11
N LEU A 95 -3.49 2.52 7.04
CA LEU A 95 -4.63 2.25 6.17
C LEU A 95 -5.75 1.52 6.91
N GLU A 96 -5.43 0.59 7.81
CA GLU A 96 -6.43 -0.09 8.65
C GLU A 96 -7.17 0.87 9.60
N MET A 97 -6.61 2.05 9.89
CA MET A 97 -7.28 3.07 10.70
C MET A 97 -8.30 3.91 9.92
N VAL A 98 -8.15 3.99 8.59
CA VAL A 98 -8.95 4.89 7.73
C VAL A 98 -9.74 4.16 6.64
N ALA A 99 -9.47 2.88 6.42
CA ALA A 99 -10.06 2.06 5.38
C ALA A 99 -10.30 0.63 5.86
N GLN A 100 -11.38 0.03 5.37
CA GLN A 100 -11.71 -1.36 5.70
C GLN A 100 -10.86 -2.32 4.85
N ARG A 101 -10.02 -3.13 5.50
CA ARG A 101 -9.30 -4.23 4.84
C ARG A 101 -10.30 -5.29 4.36
N THR A 102 -10.12 -5.76 3.13
CA THR A 102 -10.93 -6.82 2.53
C THR A 102 -10.21 -8.17 2.60
N TYR A 103 -10.95 -9.23 2.90
CA TYR A 103 -10.44 -10.60 3.00
C TYR A 103 -11.10 -11.57 2.01
N GLU A 104 -11.81 -11.02 1.03
CA GLU A 104 -12.59 -11.78 0.06
C GLU A 104 -11.72 -12.62 -0.87
N VAL A 105 -12.29 -13.74 -1.30
CA VAL A 105 -11.70 -14.58 -2.34
C VAL A 105 -11.90 -13.89 -3.69
N CYS A 106 -10.83 -13.78 -4.45
CA CYS A 106 -10.89 -13.34 -5.84
C CYS A 106 -11.77 -14.26 -6.67
N ILE A 107 -12.73 -13.71 -7.40
CA ILE A 107 -13.59 -14.51 -8.30
C ILE A 107 -12.85 -14.99 -9.56
N ASP A 108 -11.79 -14.30 -9.98
CA ASP A 108 -11.03 -14.62 -11.21
C ASP A 108 -9.92 -15.66 -11.00
N CYS A 109 -9.27 -15.66 -9.84
CA CYS A 109 -8.14 -16.53 -9.53
C CYS A 109 -8.34 -17.41 -8.30
N TYR A 110 -9.46 -17.26 -7.59
CA TYR A 110 -9.82 -18.05 -6.40
C TYR A 110 -8.81 -17.98 -5.24
N LYS A 111 -7.94 -16.96 -5.22
CA LYS A 111 -6.99 -16.70 -4.13
C LYS A 111 -7.46 -15.55 -3.26
N HIS A 112 -7.00 -15.54 -2.01
CA HIS A 112 -7.11 -14.36 -1.15
C HIS A 112 -6.02 -13.36 -1.51
N HIS A 113 -6.41 -12.17 -1.96
CA HIS A 113 -5.46 -11.06 -2.14
C HIS A 113 -5.29 -10.31 -0.83
N THR A 114 -4.12 -10.44 -0.22
CA THR A 114 -3.75 -9.69 0.97
C THR A 114 -3.49 -8.23 0.63
N GLU A 115 -3.55 -7.37 1.65
CA GLU A 115 -3.27 -5.92 1.54
C GLU A 115 -4.22 -5.20 0.57
N THR A 116 -5.48 -5.63 0.56
CA THR A 116 -6.55 -5.03 -0.23
C THR A 116 -7.53 -4.31 0.70
N PHE A 117 -8.01 -3.16 0.26
CA PHE A 117 -8.88 -2.29 1.05
C PHE A 117 -10.06 -1.82 0.20
N LYS A 118 -11.22 -1.69 0.84
CA LYS A 118 -12.40 -1.12 0.19
C LYS A 118 -12.20 0.38 0.03
N LEU A 119 -12.48 0.87 -1.18
CA LEU A 119 -12.35 2.29 -1.49
C LEU A 119 -13.70 2.99 -1.26
N GLU A 120 -13.79 3.80 -0.22
CA GLU A 120 -14.95 4.69 0.03
C GLU A 120 -14.75 6.09 -0.55
N TYR A 121 -13.53 6.42 -0.96
CA TYR A 121 -13.09 7.75 -1.44
C TYR A 121 -12.81 7.77 -2.94
N ASN A 122 -12.50 8.95 -3.49
CA ASN A 122 -11.98 9.05 -4.85
C ASN A 122 -10.60 8.37 -4.95
N SER A 123 -10.45 7.52 -5.98
CA SER A 123 -9.19 6.85 -6.38
C SER A 123 -7.94 7.74 -6.36
N ARG A 124 -8.08 9.01 -6.74
CA ARG A 124 -6.95 9.95 -6.80
C ARG A 124 -6.51 10.39 -5.42
N GLU A 125 -7.44 10.77 -4.56
CA GLU A 125 -7.17 11.29 -3.23
C GLU A 125 -6.49 10.24 -2.36
N ILE A 126 -6.95 8.99 -2.41
CA ILE A 126 -6.30 7.90 -1.66
C ILE A 126 -4.89 7.63 -2.18
N THR A 127 -4.68 7.72 -3.49
CA THR A 127 -3.36 7.47 -4.10
C THR A 127 -2.38 8.54 -3.62
N GLU A 128 -2.76 9.82 -3.72
CA GLU A 128 -1.94 10.93 -3.24
C GLU A 128 -1.68 10.80 -1.72
N LEU A 129 -2.69 10.50 -0.91
CA LEU A 129 -2.54 10.33 0.53
C LEU A 129 -1.56 9.20 0.90
N VAL A 130 -1.67 8.04 0.26
CA VAL A 130 -0.82 6.87 0.54
C VAL A 130 0.62 7.13 0.11
N LEU A 131 0.85 7.83 -1.01
CA LEU A 131 2.19 8.22 -1.44
C LEU A 131 2.79 9.27 -0.49
N ASP A 132 2.02 10.29 -0.10
CA ASP A 132 2.43 11.31 0.88
C ASP A 132 2.82 10.66 2.22
N TRP A 133 2.06 9.65 2.68
CA TRP A 133 2.40 8.89 3.89
C TRP A 133 3.66 8.03 3.72
N ALA A 134 3.81 7.34 2.59
CA ALA A 134 4.98 6.51 2.33
C ALA A 134 6.28 7.32 2.33
N GLU A 135 6.27 8.51 1.71
CA GLU A 135 7.40 9.44 1.72
C GLU A 135 7.75 9.88 3.14
N MET A 136 6.76 10.35 3.90
CA MET A 136 6.97 10.81 5.27
C MET A 136 7.50 9.71 6.19
N ILE A 137 6.99 8.47 6.06
CA ILE A 137 7.49 7.34 6.85
C ILE A 137 8.95 7.06 6.50
N ASP A 138 9.32 7.10 5.22
CA ASP A 138 10.72 6.86 4.81
C ASP A 138 11.66 7.97 5.29
N GLU A 139 11.23 9.24 5.24
CA GLU A 139 11.98 10.37 5.78
C GLU A 139 12.24 10.21 7.29
N GLU A 140 11.20 9.89 8.06
CA GLU A 140 11.30 9.73 9.51
C GLU A 140 12.17 8.53 9.90
N LEU A 141 12.12 7.44 9.13
CA LEU A 141 13.03 6.31 9.31
C LEU A 141 14.47 6.67 8.94
N SER A 142 14.67 7.51 7.91
CA SER A 142 16.01 7.88 7.41
C SER A 142 16.74 8.89 8.30
N ILE A 143 16.03 9.81 8.97
CA ILE A 143 16.64 10.79 9.90
C ILE A 143 17.30 10.09 11.10
N ARG A 144 16.86 8.87 11.42
CA ARG A 144 17.15 8.20 12.68
C ARG A 144 18.19 7.07 12.55
N HIS A 145 18.72 6.88 11.34
CA HIS A 145 19.84 5.98 11.01
C HIS A 145 21.09 6.80 10.64
#